data_AF-A0A1I0J1K1-F1
#
_entry.id   AF-A0A1I0J1K1-F1
#
_cell.length_a   1.000
_cell.length_b   1.000
_cell.length_c   1.000
_cell.angle_alpha   90.00
_cell.angle_beta   90.00
_cell.angle_gamma   90.00
#
_symmetry.space_group_name_H-M   'P 1'
#
loop_
_entity.id
_entity.type
_entity.pdbx_description
1 polymer ?
#
loop_
_entity_poly.entity_id
_entity_poly.type
_entity_poly.pdbx_seq_one_letter_code
_entity_poly.pdbx_strand_id
1 'polypeptide(L)'
;MLYTDEKLGLWVPIALLLFAAVNFAVPSGFWFRVDRLDVHDGVYGQPIIVDYDREIIRPFTADWRVKIRRASGDGLEWVCASPLQREDYDDRSRKPQPVTLEWLAWTDPRCYELTPGDYVMTVTWELNPDGLQSLFLRRTVSMTDSFTIEAAL
;
A
#
# COMPACT_ATOMS: atom_id res chain seq x y z
N MET A 1 -1.44 14.15 52.83
CA MET A 1 -0.14 14.41 52.18
C MET A 1 0.28 13.07 51.59
N LEU A 2 -0.02 12.81 50.31
CA LEU A 2 0.33 11.53 49.64
C LEU A 2 1.86 11.49 49.47
N TYR A 3 2.45 10.35 49.79
CA TYR A 3 3.90 10.15 49.88
C TYR A 3 4.51 10.24 48.48
N THR A 4 5.76 10.71 48.35
CA THR A 4 6.42 10.99 47.07
C THR A 4 6.47 9.76 46.14
N ASP A 5 6.44 8.55 46.71
CA ASP A 5 6.38 7.27 45.97
C ASP A 5 5.01 7.01 45.30
N GLU A 6 3.90 7.49 45.85
CA GLU A 6 2.57 7.32 45.23
C GLU A 6 2.41 8.19 43.97
N LYS A 7 3.09 9.33 43.92
CA LYS A 7 3.08 10.20 42.73
C LYS A 7 3.86 9.56 41.59
N LEU A 8 5.05 9.01 41.87
CA LEU A 8 5.84 8.26 40.89
C LEU A 8 5.07 7.05 40.33
N GLY A 9 4.33 6.34 41.18
CA GLY A 9 3.49 5.21 40.78
C GLY A 9 2.37 5.55 39.78
N LEU A 10 1.85 6.78 39.80
CA LEU A 10 0.83 7.25 38.84
C LEU A 10 1.42 7.84 37.56
N TRP A 11 2.60 8.45 37.61
CA TRP A 11 3.24 9.02 36.41
C TRP A 11 3.68 7.96 35.40
N VAL A 12 4.11 6.78 35.85
CA VAL A 12 4.51 5.67 34.97
C VAL A 12 3.35 5.19 34.07
N PRO A 13 2.18 4.80 34.60
CA PRO A 13 1.06 4.37 33.75
C PRO A 13 0.54 5.51 32.87
N ILE A 14 0.55 6.77 33.34
CA ILE A 14 0.19 7.93 32.52
C ILE A 14 1.17 8.09 31.35
N ALA A 15 2.48 8.00 31.60
CA ALA A 15 3.50 8.09 30.55
C ALA A 15 3.38 6.94 29.53
N LEU A 16 3.12 5.72 29.99
CA LEU A 16 2.87 4.56 29.11
C LEU A 16 1.59 4.74 28.28
N LEU A 17 0.51 5.25 28.88
CA LEU A 17 -0.74 5.54 28.17
C LEU A 17 -0.56 6.65 27.14
N LEU A 18 0.18 7.72 27.47
CA LEU A 18 0.50 8.79 26.52
C LEU A 18 1.37 8.28 25.38
N PHE A 19 2.40 7.48 25.69
CA PHE A 19 3.24 6.85 24.68
C PHE A 19 2.43 5.95 23.74
N ALA A 20 1.55 5.11 24.30
CA ALA A 20 0.64 4.30 23.51
C ALA A 20 -0.29 5.17 22.66
N ALA A 21 -0.94 6.17 23.25
CA ALA A 21 -1.87 7.06 22.56
C ALA A 21 -1.21 7.79 21.38
N VAL A 22 0.00 8.33 21.56
CA VAL A 22 0.78 8.94 20.48
C VAL A 22 1.02 7.92 19.37
N ASN A 23 1.52 6.74 19.72
CA ASN A 23 1.80 5.70 18.74
C ASN A 23 0.56 5.21 18.00
N PHE A 24 -0.65 5.26 18.58
CA PHE A 24 -1.90 4.94 17.88
C PHE A 24 -2.43 6.12 17.04
N ALA A 25 -2.14 7.35 17.44
CA ALA A 25 -2.65 8.56 16.77
C ALA A 25 -1.87 8.96 15.51
N VAL A 26 -0.61 8.52 15.34
CA VAL A 26 0.16 8.90 14.13
C VAL A 26 -0.40 8.20 12.88
N PRO A 27 -0.84 8.95 11.85
CA PRO A 27 -1.38 8.40 10.60
C PRO A 27 -0.27 7.89 9.67
N SER A 28 -0.62 7.08 8.66
CA SER A 28 0.31 6.61 7.61
C SER A 28 1.03 7.76 6.89
N GLY A 29 0.32 8.87 6.67
CA GLY A 29 0.86 10.09 6.04
C GLY A 29 2.02 10.76 6.76
N PHE A 30 2.41 10.30 7.95
CA PHE A 30 3.66 10.73 8.59
C PHE A 30 4.91 10.07 7.98
N TRP A 31 4.75 8.94 7.32
CA TRP A 31 5.82 8.18 6.65
C TRP A 31 5.65 8.13 5.13
N PHE A 32 4.42 7.90 4.68
CA PHE A 32 4.15 7.58 3.29
C PHE A 32 2.80 8.11 2.84
N ARG A 33 2.78 8.65 1.63
CA ARG A 33 1.56 9.08 0.97
C ARG A 33 1.59 8.61 -0.48
N VAL A 34 0.45 8.14 -0.94
CA VAL A 34 0.20 7.91 -2.37
C VAL A 34 -0.77 9.00 -2.77
N ASP A 35 -0.36 9.88 -3.67
CA ASP A 35 -1.20 10.98 -4.14
C ASP A 35 -1.98 10.59 -5.40
N ARG A 36 -1.42 9.67 -6.21
CA ARG A 36 -2.08 9.16 -7.41
C ARG A 36 -1.75 7.69 -7.66
N LEU A 37 -2.76 6.93 -8.05
CA LEU A 37 -2.63 5.61 -8.62
C LEU A 37 -3.72 5.49 -9.70
N ASP A 38 -3.33 5.74 -10.93
CA ASP A 38 -4.22 5.80 -12.08
C ASP A 38 -3.69 4.85 -13.15
N VAL A 39 -4.42 3.78 -13.44
CA VAL A 39 -4.07 2.74 -14.40
C VAL A 39 -4.68 3.12 -15.73
N HIS A 40 -3.83 3.31 -16.73
CA HIS A 40 -4.32 3.70 -18.04
C HIS A 40 -4.99 2.52 -18.73
N ASP A 41 -5.99 2.83 -19.55
CA ASP A 41 -6.51 1.86 -20.50
C ASP A 41 -5.37 1.35 -21.39
N GLY A 42 -5.39 0.05 -21.68
CA GLY A 42 -4.32 -0.65 -22.37
C GLY A 42 -4.82 -1.42 -23.58
N VAL A 43 -3.88 -1.83 -24.43
CA VAL A 43 -4.16 -2.76 -25.54
C VAL A 43 -3.57 -4.11 -25.18
N TYR A 44 -4.31 -5.18 -25.46
CA TYR A 44 -3.87 -6.54 -25.22
C TYR A 44 -2.48 -6.81 -25.80
N GLY A 45 -1.59 -7.36 -24.96
CA GLY A 45 -0.21 -7.67 -25.32
C GLY A 45 0.76 -6.47 -25.28
N GLN A 46 0.29 -5.27 -24.92
CA GLN A 46 1.15 -4.11 -24.69
C GLN A 46 1.35 -3.85 -23.18
N PRO A 47 2.47 -3.22 -22.78
CA PRO A 47 2.67 -2.81 -21.40
C PRO A 47 1.59 -1.83 -20.91
N ILE A 48 0.94 -2.15 -19.79
CA ILE A 48 -0.09 -1.30 -19.17
C ILE A 48 0.61 -0.25 -18.31
N ILE A 49 0.38 1.02 -18.61
CA ILE A 49 1.01 2.16 -17.94
C ILE A 49 0.23 2.52 -16.68
N VAL A 50 0.95 2.88 -15.61
CA VAL A 50 0.35 3.34 -14.35
C VAL A 50 0.95 4.68 -13.94
N ASP A 51 0.11 5.69 -13.84
CA ASP A 51 0.43 6.97 -13.23
C ASP A 51 0.44 6.83 -11.70
N TYR A 52 1.58 6.35 -11.21
CA TYR A 52 1.80 6.13 -9.79
C TYR A 52 2.63 7.27 -9.18
N ASP A 53 1.98 8.12 -8.39
CA ASP A 53 2.64 9.18 -7.63
C ASP A 53 2.61 8.96 -6.13
N ARG A 54 3.77 9.09 -5.52
CA ARG A 54 4.00 8.77 -4.11
C ARG A 54 5.07 9.67 -3.51
N GLU A 55 4.91 9.96 -2.24
CA GLU A 55 5.87 10.67 -1.41
C GLU A 55 6.29 9.79 -0.23
N ILE A 56 7.60 9.55 -0.11
CA ILE A 56 8.22 8.89 1.04
C ILE A 56 8.78 10.01 1.92
N ILE A 57 8.10 10.28 3.03
CA ILE A 57 8.41 11.39 3.94
C ILE A 57 9.49 10.98 4.95
N ARG A 58 9.49 9.70 5.35
CA ARG A 58 10.48 9.09 6.24
C ARG A 58 10.75 7.66 5.78
N PRO A 59 11.93 7.09 6.05
CA PRO A 59 12.18 5.68 5.78
C PRO A 59 11.28 4.75 6.60
N PHE A 60 10.82 3.65 6.00
CA PHE A 60 10.06 2.58 6.66
C PHE A 60 10.16 1.29 5.85
N THR A 61 9.87 0.15 6.48
CA THR A 61 9.65 -1.11 5.76
C THR A 61 8.16 -1.27 5.48
N ALA A 62 7.77 -1.68 4.28
CA ALA A 62 6.37 -2.01 3.99
C ALA A 62 6.21 -3.33 3.28
N ASP A 63 5.10 -3.94 3.60
CA ASP A 63 4.52 -5.08 2.93
C ASP A 63 3.49 -4.55 1.93
N TRP A 64 3.53 -4.94 0.67
CA TRP A 64 2.56 -4.48 -0.32
C TRP A 64 2.07 -5.60 -1.23
N ARG A 65 0.90 -5.40 -1.82
CA ARG A 65 0.30 -6.32 -2.80
C ARG A 65 -0.67 -5.65 -3.75
N VAL A 66 -0.79 -6.24 -4.93
CA VAL A 66 -1.74 -5.87 -5.98
C VAL A 66 -2.83 -6.93 -6.05
N LYS A 67 -4.08 -6.50 -6.21
CA LYS A 67 -5.25 -7.35 -6.42
C LYS A 67 -5.98 -6.86 -7.64
N ILE A 68 -6.26 -7.75 -8.59
CA ILE A 68 -7.02 -7.41 -9.80
C ILE A 68 -8.28 -8.23 -9.84
N ARG A 69 -9.37 -7.53 -10.15
CA ARG A 69 -10.67 -8.14 -10.39
C ARG A 69 -11.19 -7.71 -11.74
N ARG A 70 -11.88 -8.61 -12.43
CA ARG A 70 -12.53 -8.34 -13.71
C ARG A 70 -14.01 -8.04 -13.46
N ALA A 71 -14.57 -7.05 -14.14
CA ALA A 71 -16.02 -6.86 -14.16
C ALA A 71 -16.66 -8.00 -14.97
N SER A 72 -17.63 -8.69 -14.38
CA SER A 72 -18.32 -9.83 -15.02
C SER A 72 -19.78 -9.83 -14.58
N GLY A 73 -20.69 -9.53 -15.52
CA GLY A 73 -22.11 -9.32 -15.23
C GLY A 73 -22.30 -8.21 -14.19
N ASP A 74 -22.99 -8.54 -13.09
CA ASP A 74 -23.25 -7.62 -11.98
C ASP A 74 -22.16 -7.64 -10.88
N GLY A 75 -21.04 -8.33 -11.09
CA GLY A 75 -20.04 -8.60 -10.06
C GLY A 75 -18.59 -8.39 -10.48
N LEU A 76 -17.71 -8.63 -9.50
CA LEU A 76 -16.25 -8.60 -9.67
C LEU A 76 -15.69 -10.02 -9.50
N GLU A 77 -15.08 -10.55 -10.55
CA GLU A 77 -14.40 -11.85 -10.56
C GLU A 77 -12.93 -11.68 -10.16
N TRP A 78 -12.42 -12.58 -9.31
CA TRP A 78 -11.00 -12.57 -8.95
C TRP A 78 -10.12 -13.04 -10.10
N VAL A 79 -9.19 -12.18 -10.54
CA VAL A 79 -8.22 -12.50 -11.59
C VAL A 79 -6.89 -12.89 -10.96
N CYS A 80 -6.38 -12.03 -10.08
CA CYS A 80 -5.11 -12.28 -9.40
C CYS A 80 -5.06 -11.60 -8.03
N ALA A 81 -4.13 -12.08 -7.20
CA ALA A 81 -3.66 -11.39 -6.02
C ALA A 81 -2.16 -11.69 -5.88
N SER A 82 -1.32 -10.67 -6.08
CA SER A 82 0.12 -10.85 -5.98
C SER A 82 0.50 -11.35 -4.57
N PRO A 83 1.55 -12.18 -4.46
CA PRO A 83 2.15 -12.49 -3.17
C PRO A 83 2.52 -11.20 -2.42
N LEU A 84 2.54 -11.28 -1.10
CA LEU A 84 2.96 -10.19 -0.23
C LEU A 84 4.45 -9.88 -0.50
N GLN A 85 4.75 -8.65 -0.91
CA GLN A 85 6.11 -8.18 -1.20
C GLN A 85 6.59 -7.28 -0.07
N ARG A 86 7.74 -7.57 0.51
CA ARG A 86 8.35 -6.73 1.55
C ARG A 86 9.50 -5.94 0.97
N GLU A 87 9.52 -4.63 1.20
CA GLU A 87 10.57 -3.75 0.70
C GLU A 87 10.85 -2.60 1.69
N ASP A 88 12.08 -2.11 1.68
CA ASP A 88 12.46 -0.90 2.41
C ASP A 88 12.25 0.35 1.53
N TYR A 89 11.46 1.29 2.04
CA TYR A 89 11.14 2.54 1.37
C TYR A 89 12.05 3.63 1.92
N ASP A 90 12.87 4.21 1.05
CA ASP A 90 13.79 5.32 1.33
C ASP A 90 13.48 6.48 0.38
N ASP A 91 13.65 7.72 0.83
CA ASP A 91 13.33 8.94 0.06
C ASP A 91 14.23 9.15 -1.16
N ARG A 92 15.36 8.43 -1.23
CA ARG A 92 16.26 8.40 -2.39
C ARG A 92 15.86 7.34 -3.42
N SER A 93 14.98 6.40 -3.08
CA SER A 93 14.53 5.35 -4.00
C SER A 93 13.70 5.93 -5.14
N ARG A 94 14.12 5.68 -6.38
CA ARG A 94 13.42 6.12 -7.59
C ARG A 94 12.58 5.00 -8.19
N LYS A 95 11.36 5.35 -8.62
CA LYS A 95 10.51 4.47 -9.44
C LYS A 95 10.99 4.51 -10.90
N PRO A 96 10.80 3.43 -11.69
CA PRO A 96 11.06 3.48 -13.12
C PRO A 96 10.17 4.52 -13.81
N GLN A 97 10.59 4.98 -14.99
CA GLN A 97 9.80 5.85 -15.85
C GLN A 97 9.77 5.26 -17.26
N PRO A 98 8.61 4.80 -17.78
CA PRO A 98 7.30 4.78 -17.11
C PRO A 98 7.21 3.70 -16.01
N VAL A 99 6.22 3.84 -15.12
CA VAL A 99 5.80 2.75 -14.23
C VAL A 99 4.79 1.90 -15.00
N THR A 100 4.98 0.58 -14.97
CA THR A 100 4.06 -0.38 -15.60
C THR A 100 3.37 -1.24 -14.56
N LEU A 101 2.22 -1.79 -14.93
CA LEU A 101 1.52 -2.78 -14.10
C LEU A 101 2.37 -4.03 -13.87
N GLU A 102 3.16 -4.43 -14.88
CA GLU A 102 4.16 -5.49 -14.75
C GLU A 102 5.17 -5.18 -13.65
N TRP A 103 5.74 -3.98 -13.59
CA TRP A 103 6.66 -3.61 -12.51
C TRP A 103 5.97 -3.63 -11.14
N LEU A 104 4.73 -3.15 -11.06
CA LEU A 104 3.94 -3.18 -9.83
C LEU A 104 3.50 -4.58 -9.41
N ALA A 105 3.41 -5.56 -10.30
CA ALA A 105 2.89 -6.89 -9.98
C ALA A 105 3.76 -8.03 -10.51
N TRP A 106 5.07 -7.78 -10.64
CA TRP A 106 6.04 -8.62 -11.35
C TRP A 106 6.11 -10.07 -10.87
N THR A 107 5.63 -10.35 -9.65
CA THR A 107 5.63 -11.68 -9.06
C THR A 107 4.48 -12.59 -9.51
N ASP A 108 3.46 -12.05 -10.16
CA ASP A 108 2.33 -12.83 -10.69
C ASP A 108 1.92 -12.33 -12.08
N PRO A 109 2.31 -13.04 -13.16
CA PRO A 109 1.96 -12.68 -14.53
C PRO A 109 0.47 -12.47 -14.77
N ARG A 110 -0.39 -13.16 -14.02
CA ARG A 110 -1.86 -13.00 -14.13
C ARG A 110 -2.34 -11.61 -13.74
N CYS A 111 -1.50 -10.82 -13.08
CA CYS A 111 -1.80 -9.44 -12.72
C CYS A 111 -1.42 -8.42 -13.80
N TYR A 112 -0.72 -8.79 -14.88
CA TYR A 112 -0.35 -7.84 -15.93
C TYR A 112 -0.48 -8.40 -17.35
N GLU A 113 -0.55 -9.71 -17.52
CA GLU A 113 -0.92 -10.39 -18.77
C GLU A 113 -2.45 -10.54 -18.87
N LEU A 114 -3.14 -9.41 -18.86
CA LEU A 114 -4.60 -9.36 -18.83
C LEU A 114 -5.19 -9.51 -20.23
N THR A 115 -6.26 -10.30 -20.35
CA THR A 115 -7.08 -10.40 -21.57
C THR A 115 -7.95 -9.16 -21.76
N PRO A 116 -8.53 -8.93 -22.95
CA PRO A 116 -9.48 -7.85 -23.13
C PRO A 116 -10.67 -7.89 -22.15
N GLY A 117 -11.04 -6.75 -21.59
CA GLY A 117 -12.14 -6.56 -20.64
C GLY A 117 -11.91 -5.41 -19.65
N ASP A 118 -12.88 -5.20 -18.77
CA ASP A 118 -12.84 -4.15 -17.74
C ASP A 118 -12.34 -4.70 -16.40
N TYR A 119 -11.47 -3.94 -15.74
CA TYR A 119 -10.77 -4.38 -14.54
C TYR A 119 -10.80 -3.32 -13.43
N VAL A 120 -10.69 -3.79 -12.20
CA VAL A 120 -10.48 -2.98 -11.00
C VAL A 120 -9.21 -3.47 -10.31
N MET A 121 -8.24 -2.58 -10.18
CA MET A 121 -7.01 -2.83 -9.42
C MET A 121 -7.12 -2.22 -8.03
N THR A 122 -6.75 -2.98 -7.00
CA THR A 122 -6.52 -2.48 -5.65
C THR A 122 -5.06 -2.73 -5.28
N VAL A 123 -4.36 -1.69 -4.83
CA VAL A 123 -3.01 -1.82 -4.26
C VAL A 123 -3.06 -1.45 -2.80
N THR A 124 -2.50 -2.31 -1.96
CA THR A 124 -2.47 -2.11 -0.51
C THR A 124 -1.03 -2.14 -0.02
N TRP A 125 -0.66 -1.11 0.75
CA TRP A 125 0.60 -1.01 1.49
C TRP A 125 0.31 -1.13 2.98
N GLU A 126 1.00 -2.05 3.64
CA GLU A 126 1.06 -2.26 5.08
C GLU A 126 2.42 -1.79 5.58
N LEU A 127 2.46 -0.58 6.13
CA LEU A 127 3.65 0.06 6.66
C LEU A 127 3.99 -0.52 8.03
N ASN A 128 5.25 -0.89 8.22
CA ASN A 128 5.85 -1.40 9.45
C ASN A 128 6.99 -0.45 9.88
N PRO A 129 6.69 0.72 10.45
CA PRO A 129 7.66 1.79 10.67
C PRO A 129 8.71 1.48 11.75
N ASP A 130 8.45 0.53 12.64
CA ASP A 130 9.39 0.03 13.66
C ASP A 130 10.27 -1.13 13.13
N GLY A 131 10.12 -1.50 11.85
CA GLY A 131 10.80 -2.65 11.22
C GLY A 131 10.27 -4.01 11.69
N LEU A 132 9.41 -4.03 12.71
CA LEU A 132 8.76 -5.23 13.24
C LEU A 132 7.38 -5.36 12.58
N GLN A 133 6.90 -6.59 12.36
CA GLN A 133 5.51 -6.81 11.90
C GLN A 133 4.50 -6.62 13.05
N SER A 134 4.69 -5.58 13.86
CA SER A 134 3.85 -5.31 15.03
C SER A 134 2.45 -4.91 14.57
N LEU A 135 1.46 -5.77 14.87
CA LEU A 135 0.05 -5.52 14.55
C LEU A 135 -0.46 -4.18 15.09
N PHE A 136 0.13 -3.67 16.18
CA PHE A 136 -0.31 -2.45 16.86
C PHE A 136 0.22 -1.17 16.19
N LEU A 137 1.36 -1.24 15.50
CA LEU A 137 1.98 -0.08 14.86
C LEU A 137 1.84 -0.10 13.34
N ARG A 138 1.33 -1.21 12.77
CA ARG A 138 1.03 -1.32 11.35
C ARG A 138 0.07 -0.22 10.91
N ARG A 139 0.34 0.37 9.75
CA ARG A 139 -0.56 1.32 9.07
C ARG A 139 -0.88 0.81 7.69
N THR A 140 -2.10 1.05 7.24
CA THR A 140 -2.54 0.59 5.92
C THR A 140 -2.89 1.78 5.04
N VAL A 141 -2.33 1.78 3.83
CA VAL A 141 -2.73 2.67 2.74
C VAL A 141 -3.29 1.77 1.65
N SER A 142 -4.45 2.10 1.11
CA SER A 142 -5.03 1.35 -0.01
C SER A 142 -5.53 2.32 -1.05
N MET A 143 -5.21 2.04 -2.31
CA MET A 143 -5.70 2.76 -3.47
C MET A 143 -6.43 1.80 -4.40
N THR A 144 -7.43 2.29 -5.11
CA THR A 144 -8.20 1.49 -6.06
C THR A 144 -8.54 2.33 -7.26
N ASP A 145 -8.44 1.70 -8.43
CA ASP A 145 -8.73 2.32 -9.71
C ASP A 145 -9.25 1.30 -10.72
N SER A 146 -9.90 1.79 -11.77
CA SER A 146 -10.52 0.97 -12.82
C SER A 146 -9.97 1.32 -14.19
N PHE A 147 -9.77 0.30 -15.03
CA PHE A 147 -9.19 0.44 -16.36
C PHE A 147 -9.70 -0.65 -17.31
N THR A 148 -9.50 -0.43 -18.60
CA THR A 148 -9.98 -1.30 -19.68
C THR A 148 -8.80 -1.83 -20.47
N ILE A 149 -8.86 -3.12 -20.83
CA ILE A 149 -7.95 -3.71 -21.81
C ILE A 149 -8.72 -3.93 -23.11
N GLU A 150 -8.31 -3.24 -24.16
CA GLU A 150 -8.86 -3.38 -25.50
C GLU A 150 -8.19 -4.55 -26.25
N ALA A 151 -8.89 -5.10 -27.24
CA ALA A 151 -8.28 -6.09 -28.13
C ALA A 151 -7.26 -5.41 -29.06
N ALA A 152 -6.17 -6.10 -29.38
CA ALA A 152 -5.26 -5.67 -30.44
C ALA A 152 -5.99 -5.75 -31.79
N LEU A 153 -5.99 -4.65 -32.55
CA LEU A 153 -6.52 -4.56 -33.92
C LEU A 153 -5.67 -5.34 -34.91
#